data_AF-A0A2G2LXP4-F1
#
_entry.id   AF-A0A2G2LXP4-F1
#
_cell.length_a   1.000
_cell.length_b   1.000
_cell.length_c   1.000
_cell.angle_alpha   90.00
_cell.angle_beta   90.00
_cell.angle_gamma   90.00
#
_symmetry.space_group_name_H-M   'P 1'
#
loop_
_entity.id
_entity.type
_entity.pdbx_description
1 polymer ?
#
loop_
_entity_poly.entity_id
_entity_poly.type
_entity_poly.pdbx_seq_one_letter_code
_entity_poly.pdbx_strand_id
1 'polypeptide(L)'
;MRATFTALATVLALTACGQNAPAPAPSDTLAAKVEYSADAIKAETDRLNAWFEVKYEENLAFSPIQQTFLGRDTNQDKIDDFSTEAQDTQLAWRRHTMQDLLANFDYDKLTAEAKTSYDIWAYQSKAAEAADKFRTNGYVFEQMGAIQSFFPQLLIAFQKVEDGKGMDNYLARIAGSARALDQLVDRSKTNAKTGVHPPYFAFKQVIAESQKIITGAPFDNSGHDSAIWKDAKSKIAKLLKDKKIDQAKADQLTSDIRTSLLENWKPAYERLIAWQKQDQVNATPEAHGVGSLPNGLAYYNERLANQTTTTLTADEIHQIGLSEVARLRGEMIAVKDKFGFEGSLPEFFKFLRETKDDERLYSVFW
;
A
#
# COMPACT_ATOMS: atom_id res chain seq x y z
N MET A 1 9.37 22.40 -70.71
CA MET A 1 9.79 23.65 -71.41
C MET A 1 10.31 24.59 -70.34
N ARG A 2 11.62 24.67 -70.14
CA ARG A 2 12.51 25.72 -70.71
C ARG A 2 11.93 27.13 -70.55
N ALA A 3 12.46 27.92 -69.62
CA ALA A 3 13.34 29.03 -69.96
C ALA A 3 13.70 29.86 -68.72
N THR A 4 14.98 29.83 -68.39
CA THR A 4 15.75 30.85 -67.69
C THR A 4 15.66 32.20 -68.39
N PHE A 5 15.62 33.31 -67.64
CA PHE A 5 16.20 34.58 -68.08
C PHE A 5 16.85 35.32 -66.92
N THR A 6 18.15 35.48 -67.06
CA THR A 6 19.09 36.24 -66.25
C THR A 6 18.92 37.73 -66.54
N ALA A 7 18.94 38.59 -65.52
CA ALA A 7 19.22 40.01 -65.69
C ALA A 7 20.22 40.45 -64.61
N LEU A 8 21.42 40.74 -65.11
CA LEU A 8 22.58 41.27 -64.41
C LEU A 8 22.40 42.78 -64.25
N ALA A 9 22.53 43.33 -63.04
CA ALA A 9 22.70 44.76 -62.82
C ALA A 9 23.76 44.99 -61.74
N THR A 10 24.98 45.22 -62.22
CA THR A 10 26.16 45.64 -61.49
C THR A 10 26.07 47.14 -61.20
N VAL A 11 26.08 47.57 -59.94
CA VAL A 11 26.41 48.96 -59.57
C VAL A 11 27.34 49.00 -58.35
N LEU A 12 28.54 49.49 -58.66
CA LEU A 12 29.58 50.15 -57.88
C LEU A 12 29.66 49.97 -56.35
N ALA A 13 30.80 49.41 -55.95
CA ALA A 13 31.40 49.54 -54.64
C ALA A 13 31.89 50.98 -54.40
N LEU A 14 31.39 51.61 -53.33
CA LEU A 14 32.07 52.71 -52.64
C LEU A 14 32.65 52.12 -51.35
N THR A 15 33.96 51.87 -51.37
CA THR A 15 34.74 51.49 -50.20
C THR A 15 34.92 52.71 -49.30
N ALA A 16 34.11 52.82 -48.25
CA ALA A 16 34.43 53.67 -47.10
C ALA A 16 35.23 52.82 -46.09
N CYS A 17 36.50 53.14 -45.94
CA CYS A 17 37.33 52.64 -44.85
C CYS A 17 36.85 53.25 -43.52
N GLY A 18 35.92 52.56 -42.85
CA GLY A 18 35.62 52.75 -41.44
C GLY A 18 36.05 51.50 -40.69
N GLN A 19 36.89 51.65 -39.66
CA GLN A 19 37.25 50.57 -38.75
C GLN A 19 35.97 50.01 -38.11
N ASN A 20 35.47 48.89 -38.62
CA ASN A 20 34.44 48.11 -37.93
C ASN A 20 35.09 47.48 -36.70
N ALA A 21 34.86 48.10 -35.54
CA ALA A 21 34.97 47.39 -34.28
C ALA A 21 34.07 46.14 -34.35
N PRO A 22 34.52 44.97 -33.86
CA PRO A 22 33.68 43.79 -33.85
C PRO A 22 32.41 44.09 -33.06
N ALA A 23 31.25 43.79 -33.66
CA ALA A 23 29.97 43.86 -32.98
C ALA A 23 30.06 43.04 -31.68
N PRO A 24 29.53 43.55 -30.54
CA PRO A 24 29.51 42.78 -29.32
C PRO A 24 28.72 41.50 -29.57
N ALA A 25 29.35 40.36 -29.30
CA ALA A 25 28.66 39.08 -29.27
C ALA A 25 27.41 39.19 -28.39
N PRO A 26 26.29 38.52 -28.73
CA PRO A 26 25.17 38.42 -27.82
C PRO A 26 25.72 37.86 -26.50
N SER A 27 25.66 38.68 -25.46
CA SER A 27 26.03 38.25 -24.13
C SER A 27 24.96 37.24 -23.73
N ASP A 28 25.26 35.96 -23.91
CA ASP A 28 24.64 34.89 -23.13
C ASP A 28 25.00 35.20 -21.67
N THR A 29 24.19 36.05 -21.04
CA THR A 29 24.07 36.06 -19.59
C THR A 29 23.43 34.73 -19.22
N LEU A 30 24.26 33.68 -19.18
CA LEU A 30 24.01 32.52 -18.36
C LEU A 30 23.68 33.07 -16.98
N ALA A 31 22.40 32.97 -16.59
CA ALA A 31 21.98 33.32 -15.25
C ALA A 31 22.96 32.66 -14.28
N ALA A 32 23.71 33.47 -13.52
CA ALA A 32 24.69 32.95 -12.57
C ALA A 32 23.94 31.98 -11.66
N LYS A 33 24.31 30.70 -11.71
CA LYS A 33 23.74 29.68 -10.83
C LYS A 33 24.07 30.16 -9.41
N VAL A 34 23.03 30.43 -8.62
CA VAL A 34 23.22 30.85 -7.23
C VAL A 34 23.89 29.69 -6.51
N GLU A 35 25.19 29.83 -6.25
CA GLU A 35 25.94 28.87 -5.45
C GLU A 35 25.74 29.21 -3.97
N TYR A 36 25.10 28.32 -3.25
CA TYR A 36 24.92 28.43 -1.81
C TYR A 36 26.16 27.94 -1.07
N SER A 37 26.50 28.58 0.06
CA SER A 37 27.59 28.11 0.90
C SER A 37 27.27 26.74 1.49
N ALA A 38 28.31 25.94 1.77
CA ALA A 38 28.15 24.64 2.41
C ALA A 38 27.41 24.74 3.75
N ASP A 39 27.66 25.80 4.53
CA ASP A 39 26.97 26.05 5.80
C ASP A 39 25.49 26.34 5.61
N ALA A 40 25.12 27.12 4.58
CA ALA A 40 23.72 27.38 4.26
C ALA A 40 22.99 26.11 3.80
N ILE A 41 23.66 25.26 3.01
CA ILE A 41 23.10 23.98 2.56
C ILE A 41 22.87 23.05 3.76
N LYS A 42 23.87 22.96 4.65
CA LYS A 42 23.78 22.15 5.86
C LYS A 42 22.65 22.63 6.77
N ALA A 43 22.57 23.93 7.03
CA ALA A 43 21.54 24.51 7.90
C ALA A 43 20.12 24.26 7.38
N GLU A 44 19.88 24.42 6.08
CA GLU A 44 18.58 24.17 5.47
C GLU A 44 18.22 22.68 5.49
N THR A 45 19.20 21.82 5.22
CA THR A 45 19.05 20.36 5.30
C THR A 45 18.71 19.90 6.72
N ASP A 46 19.43 20.39 7.73
CA ASP A 46 19.14 20.06 9.14
C ASP A 46 17.73 20.52 9.54
N ARG A 47 17.30 21.70 9.06
CA ARG A 47 15.95 22.22 9.30
C ARG A 47 14.88 21.34 8.65
N LEU A 48 15.10 20.89 7.42
CA LEU A 48 14.18 20.00 6.71
C LEU A 48 14.07 18.64 7.41
N ASN A 49 15.19 18.06 7.82
CA ASN A 49 15.20 16.78 8.54
C ASN A 49 14.49 16.86 9.90
N ALA A 50 14.70 17.95 10.65
CA ALA A 50 13.98 18.18 11.90
C ALA A 50 12.46 18.32 11.67
N TRP A 51 12.05 18.94 10.56
CA TRP A 51 10.64 19.02 10.19
C TRP A 51 10.07 17.65 9.81
N PHE A 52 10.81 16.84 9.03
CA PHE A 52 10.38 15.47 8.69
C PHE A 52 10.19 14.59 9.93
N GLU A 53 11.06 14.71 10.94
CA GLU A 53 10.90 13.96 12.19
C GLU A 53 9.57 14.29 12.87
N VAL A 54 9.23 15.58 12.97
CA VAL A 54 7.94 16.01 13.54
C VAL A 54 6.77 15.49 12.70
N LYS A 55 6.85 15.58 11.37
CA LYS A 55 5.77 15.12 10.48
C LYS A 55 5.64 13.60 10.44
N TYR A 56 6.72 12.88 10.64
CA TYR A 56 6.70 11.44 10.81
C TYR A 56 5.94 11.05 12.08
N GLU A 57 6.21 11.70 13.22
CA GLU A 57 5.50 11.48 14.47
C GLU A 57 4.00 11.84 14.38
N GLU A 58 3.67 12.97 13.75
CA GLU A 58 2.28 13.35 13.47
C GLU A 58 1.57 12.30 12.59
N ASN A 59 2.24 11.79 11.55
CA ASN A 59 1.68 10.75 10.68
C ASN A 59 1.44 9.44 11.47
N LEU A 60 2.43 9.03 12.25
CA LEU A 60 2.38 7.81 13.04
C LEU A 60 1.32 7.87 14.14
N ALA A 61 0.98 9.07 14.63
CA ALA A 61 -0.09 9.27 15.59
C ALA A 61 -1.48 8.85 15.04
N PHE A 62 -1.69 8.84 13.72
CA PHE A 62 -2.92 8.34 13.11
C PHE A 62 -3.07 6.82 13.19
N SER A 63 -1.98 6.08 13.45
CA SER A 63 -1.99 4.61 13.47
C SER A 63 -1.38 4.04 14.75
N PRO A 64 -2.19 3.89 15.82
CA PRO A 64 -1.84 3.05 16.97
C PRO A 64 -1.39 1.63 16.62
N ILE A 65 -1.91 1.06 15.53
CA ILE A 65 -1.51 -0.26 15.03
C ILE A 65 -0.07 -0.21 14.49
N GLN A 66 0.28 0.79 13.68
CA GLN A 66 1.65 0.94 13.19
C GLN A 66 2.64 1.17 14.34
N GLN A 67 2.24 1.93 15.37
CA GLN A 67 3.05 2.07 16.59
C GLN A 67 3.35 0.71 17.23
N THR A 68 2.41 -0.22 17.24
CA THR A 68 2.62 -1.59 17.74
C THR A 68 3.62 -2.36 16.88
N PHE A 69 3.52 -2.28 15.55
CA PHE A 69 4.48 -2.93 14.65
C PHE A 69 5.90 -2.38 14.78
N LEU A 70 6.03 -1.09 15.11
CA LEU A 70 7.31 -0.46 15.41
C LEU A 70 7.83 -0.75 16.83
N GLY A 71 7.09 -1.55 17.62
CA GLY A 71 7.48 -1.90 18.99
C GLY A 71 7.34 -0.75 19.99
N ARG A 72 6.51 0.26 19.69
CA ARG A 72 6.24 1.36 20.63
C ARG A 72 5.23 0.94 21.69
N ASP A 73 5.47 1.41 22.91
CA ASP A 73 4.58 1.16 24.05
C ASP A 73 3.44 2.20 24.18
N THR A 74 3.34 3.12 23.23
CA THR A 74 2.28 4.14 23.16
C THR A 74 1.02 3.61 22.49
N ASN A 75 -0.16 4.01 22.98
CA ASN A 75 -1.48 3.72 22.40
C ASN A 75 -1.78 2.21 22.17
N GLN A 76 -1.19 1.33 22.99
CA GLN A 76 -1.40 -0.12 22.91
C GLN A 76 -2.83 -0.57 23.23
N ASP A 77 -3.68 0.33 23.71
CA ASP A 77 -5.10 0.18 23.98
C ASP A 77 -5.99 0.59 22.78
N LYS A 78 -5.41 1.23 21.76
CA LYS A 78 -6.17 1.82 20.65
C LYS A 78 -6.03 1.02 19.36
N ILE A 79 -7.05 1.16 18.53
CA ILE A 79 -7.13 0.71 17.13
C ILE A 79 -7.30 1.96 16.28
N ASP A 80 -6.70 1.96 15.09
CA ASP A 80 -6.82 3.01 14.08
C ASP A 80 -8.29 3.37 13.80
N ASP A 81 -8.51 4.61 13.36
CA ASP A 81 -9.82 5.06 12.89
C ASP A 81 -9.97 4.76 11.41
N PHE A 82 -10.87 3.83 11.08
CA PHE A 82 -11.10 3.36 9.72
C PHE A 82 -12.24 4.10 9.02
N SER A 83 -12.81 5.15 9.64
CA SER A 83 -13.90 5.95 9.09
C SER A 83 -13.50 6.78 7.86
N THR A 84 -14.51 7.29 7.14
CA THR A 84 -14.26 8.17 5.98
C THR A 84 -13.71 9.53 6.44
N GLU A 85 -14.19 10.00 7.58
CA GLU A 85 -13.79 11.24 8.24
C GLU A 85 -12.31 11.20 8.65
N ALA A 86 -11.82 10.05 9.10
CA ALA A 86 -10.40 9.85 9.37
C ALA A 86 -9.57 9.88 8.08
N GLN A 87 -10.06 9.30 6.98
CA GLN A 87 -9.39 9.40 5.68
C GLN A 87 -9.30 10.85 5.20
N ASP A 88 -10.37 11.63 5.36
CA ASP A 88 -10.39 13.06 5.02
C ASP A 88 -9.41 13.86 5.87
N THR A 89 -9.39 13.59 7.18
CA THR A 89 -8.45 14.22 8.11
C THR A 89 -7.00 13.96 7.72
N GLN A 90 -6.66 12.70 7.42
CA GLN A 90 -5.31 12.31 7.01
C GLN A 90 -4.92 12.95 5.66
N LEU A 91 -5.84 12.99 4.70
CA LEU A 91 -5.58 13.62 3.40
C LEU A 91 -5.42 15.14 3.52
N ALA A 92 -6.25 15.80 4.32
CA ALA A 92 -6.11 17.23 4.61
C ALA A 92 -4.76 17.54 5.27
N TRP A 93 -4.33 16.71 6.22
CA TRP A 93 -3.00 16.82 6.84
C TRP A 93 -1.88 16.64 5.80
N ARG A 94 -1.98 15.67 4.88
CA ARG A 94 -1.00 15.49 3.79
C ARG A 94 -0.96 16.70 2.85
N ARG A 95 -2.11 17.24 2.47
CA ARG A 95 -2.20 18.46 1.64
C ARG A 95 -1.52 19.65 2.32
N HIS A 96 -1.81 19.84 3.62
CA HIS A 96 -1.25 20.95 4.39
C HIS A 96 0.27 20.83 4.53
N THR A 97 0.79 19.66 4.92
CA THR A 97 2.24 19.45 5.07
C THR A 97 2.98 19.54 3.75
N MET A 98 2.37 19.19 2.62
CA MET A 98 2.94 19.43 1.30
C MET A 98 3.03 20.92 0.97
N GLN A 99 2.02 21.71 1.31
CA GLN A 99 2.07 23.17 1.14
C GLN A 99 3.15 23.79 2.04
N ASP A 100 3.25 23.34 3.28
CA ASP A 100 4.30 23.78 4.21
C ASP A 100 5.70 23.46 3.66
N LEU A 101 5.89 22.26 3.10
CA LEU A 101 7.16 21.85 2.49
C LEU A 101 7.56 22.80 1.34
N LEU A 102 6.62 23.08 0.43
CA LEU A 102 6.84 23.96 -0.72
C LEU A 102 7.09 25.42 -0.33
N ALA A 103 6.39 25.90 0.70
CA ALA A 103 6.45 27.31 1.11
C ALA A 103 7.69 27.62 1.96
N ASN A 104 8.15 26.65 2.75
CA ASN A 104 9.14 26.93 3.77
C ASN A 104 10.55 26.49 3.41
N PHE A 105 10.76 25.51 2.53
CA PHE A 105 12.09 24.95 2.26
C PHE A 105 12.62 25.27 0.86
N ASP A 106 13.85 25.76 0.80
CA ASP A 106 14.52 26.08 -0.46
C ASP A 106 15.20 24.83 -1.03
N TYR A 107 14.57 24.24 -2.04
CA TYR A 107 15.05 23.00 -2.67
C TYR A 107 16.50 23.09 -3.11
N ASP A 108 16.95 24.22 -3.67
CA ASP A 108 18.31 24.36 -4.19
C ASP A 108 19.37 24.51 -3.09
N LYS A 109 18.95 24.79 -1.84
CA LYS A 109 19.80 24.76 -0.63
C LYS A 109 19.84 23.39 0.07
N LEU A 110 19.36 22.32 -0.57
CA LEU A 110 19.39 20.99 0.03
C LEU A 110 20.58 20.16 -0.46
N THR A 111 21.09 19.26 0.39
CA THR A 111 21.99 18.19 -0.06
C THR A 111 21.27 17.26 -1.03
N ALA A 112 22.00 16.48 -1.82
CA ALA A 112 21.41 15.53 -2.78
C ALA A 112 20.48 14.49 -2.08
N GLU A 113 20.85 14.05 -0.88
CA GLU A 113 20.02 13.16 -0.06
C GLU A 113 18.74 13.84 0.41
N ALA A 114 18.84 15.07 0.91
CA ALA A 114 17.67 15.83 1.35
C ALA A 114 16.71 16.18 0.20
N LYS A 115 17.25 16.45 -1.01
CA LYS A 115 16.45 16.55 -2.24
C LYS A 115 15.68 15.27 -2.54
N THR A 116 16.30 14.12 -2.36
CA THR A 116 15.63 12.82 -2.53
C THR A 116 14.49 12.65 -1.53
N SER A 117 14.71 12.95 -0.26
CA SER A 117 13.65 12.90 0.77
C SER A 117 12.50 13.88 0.47
N TYR A 118 12.84 15.08 0.01
CA TYR A 118 11.88 16.08 -0.47
C TYR A 118 11.02 15.53 -1.61
N ASP A 119 11.66 14.97 -2.63
CA ASP A 119 10.98 14.44 -3.82
C ASP A 119 10.09 13.24 -3.48
N ILE A 120 10.53 12.36 -2.57
CA ILE A 120 9.73 11.24 -2.08
C ILE A 120 8.47 11.76 -1.37
N TRP A 121 8.61 12.75 -0.49
CA TRP A 121 7.46 13.35 0.20
C TRP A 121 6.46 13.96 -0.79
N ALA A 122 6.98 14.72 -1.76
CA ALA A 122 6.19 15.34 -2.81
C ALA A 122 5.47 14.31 -3.69
N TYR A 123 6.17 13.25 -4.07
CA TYR A 123 5.62 12.14 -4.85
C TYR A 123 4.50 11.42 -4.10
N GLN A 124 4.74 11.02 -2.85
CA GLN A 124 3.74 10.32 -2.03
C GLN A 124 2.49 11.17 -1.78
N SER A 125 2.67 12.47 -1.55
CA SER A 125 1.56 13.41 -1.36
C SER A 125 0.71 13.54 -2.63
N LYS A 126 1.34 13.66 -3.80
CA LYS A 126 0.64 13.69 -5.10
C LYS A 126 -0.07 12.37 -5.41
N ALA A 127 0.57 11.25 -5.11
CA ALA A 127 -0.01 9.92 -5.29
C ALA A 127 -1.26 9.73 -4.41
N ALA A 128 -1.21 10.13 -3.14
CA ALA A 128 -2.36 10.09 -2.24
C ALA A 128 -3.53 10.96 -2.75
N GLU A 129 -3.24 12.16 -3.26
CA GLU A 129 -4.24 13.04 -3.86
C GLU A 129 -4.88 12.45 -5.12
N ALA A 130 -4.07 11.82 -5.98
CA ALA A 130 -4.55 11.17 -7.19
C ALA A 130 -5.47 9.97 -6.86
N ALA A 131 -5.07 9.16 -5.87
CA ALA A 131 -5.81 7.99 -5.41
C ALA A 131 -7.17 8.34 -4.79
N ASP A 132 -7.28 9.51 -4.16
CA ASP A 132 -8.51 9.94 -3.50
C ASP A 132 -9.71 10.03 -4.45
N LYS A 133 -9.46 10.39 -5.72
CA LYS A 133 -10.48 10.41 -6.78
C LYS A 133 -11.16 9.05 -7.00
N PHE A 134 -10.47 7.98 -6.61
CA PHE A 134 -10.90 6.59 -6.75
C PHE A 134 -11.12 5.91 -5.39
N ARG A 135 -11.32 6.67 -4.31
CA ARG A 135 -11.50 6.15 -2.95
C ARG A 135 -12.56 5.04 -2.87
N THR A 136 -13.62 5.15 -3.67
CA THR A 136 -14.72 4.18 -3.69
C THR A 136 -14.53 3.02 -4.67
N ASN A 137 -13.44 2.98 -5.45
CA ASN A 137 -13.17 1.94 -6.45
C ASN A 137 -12.47 0.69 -5.89
N GLY A 138 -12.01 0.75 -4.64
CA GLY A 138 -11.39 -0.39 -3.96
C GLY A 138 -12.41 -1.32 -3.29
N TYR A 139 -12.04 -2.59 -3.16
CA TYR A 139 -12.78 -3.54 -2.34
C TYR A 139 -12.32 -3.45 -0.89
N VAL A 140 -13.23 -3.10 0.03
CA VAL A 140 -12.90 -3.02 1.46
C VAL A 140 -12.71 -4.42 2.07
N PHE A 141 -13.53 -5.37 1.64
CA PHE A 141 -13.45 -6.76 2.04
C PHE A 141 -13.23 -7.64 0.81
N GLU A 142 -12.09 -8.33 0.78
CA GLU A 142 -11.74 -9.34 -0.21
C GLU A 142 -10.64 -10.26 0.34
N GLN A 143 -10.31 -11.32 -0.40
CA GLN A 143 -9.49 -12.44 0.06
C GLN A 143 -7.98 -12.17 0.20
N MET A 144 -7.43 -11.18 -0.49
CA MET A 144 -6.00 -10.87 -0.50
C MET A 144 -5.62 -9.96 0.68
N GLY A 145 -6.40 -8.92 0.92
CA GLY A 145 -6.24 -7.98 2.03
C GLY A 145 -6.82 -8.51 3.33
N ALA A 146 -7.89 -9.32 3.26
CA ALA A 146 -8.46 -10.11 4.36
C ALA A 146 -8.54 -9.37 5.71
N ILE A 147 -8.96 -8.09 5.71
CA ILE A 147 -8.97 -7.22 6.89
C ILE A 147 -9.83 -7.79 8.04
N GLN A 148 -10.85 -8.59 7.72
CA GLN A 148 -11.65 -9.33 8.69
C GLN A 148 -10.82 -10.30 9.54
N SER A 149 -9.71 -10.83 9.00
CA SER A 149 -8.83 -11.78 9.70
C SER A 149 -7.65 -11.07 10.39
N PHE A 150 -7.44 -9.79 10.09
CA PHE A 150 -6.33 -9.01 10.65
C PHE A 150 -6.49 -8.71 12.14
N PHE A 151 -7.67 -8.32 12.61
CA PHE A 151 -7.88 -7.97 14.03
C PHE A 151 -7.56 -9.13 15.00
N PRO A 152 -8.00 -10.40 14.74
CA PRO A 152 -7.54 -11.52 15.54
C PRO A 152 -6.01 -11.68 15.51
N GLN A 153 -5.38 -11.50 14.34
CA GLN A 153 -3.92 -11.60 14.22
C GLN A 153 -3.20 -10.52 15.02
N LEU A 154 -3.67 -9.27 14.97
CA LEU A 154 -3.18 -8.15 15.77
C LEU A 154 -3.17 -8.51 17.27
N LEU A 155 -4.29 -8.99 17.78
CA LEU A 155 -4.44 -9.32 19.20
C LEU A 155 -3.61 -10.54 19.61
N ILE A 156 -3.62 -11.59 18.80
CA ILE A 156 -2.95 -12.86 19.15
C ILE A 156 -1.44 -12.71 19.03
N ALA A 157 -0.96 -12.22 17.88
CA ALA A 157 0.46 -12.27 17.52
C ALA A 157 1.24 -11.00 17.85
N PHE A 158 0.61 -9.82 17.80
CA PHE A 158 1.33 -8.54 17.87
C PHE A 158 1.06 -7.76 19.16
N GLN A 159 -0.08 -7.97 19.83
CA GLN A 159 -0.33 -7.37 21.13
C GLN A 159 0.58 -7.97 22.19
N LYS A 160 1.53 -7.15 22.66
CA LYS A 160 2.40 -7.46 23.78
C LYS A 160 1.59 -7.46 25.08
N VAL A 161 1.76 -8.52 25.88
CA VAL A 161 1.13 -8.66 27.20
C VAL A 161 2.17 -9.15 28.20
N GLU A 162 2.64 -8.24 29.06
CA GLU A 162 3.67 -8.52 30.08
C GLU A 162 3.16 -8.39 31.51
N ASP A 163 2.03 -7.68 31.69
CA ASP A 163 1.42 -7.39 32.98
C ASP A 163 -0.10 -7.19 32.84
N GLY A 164 -0.75 -6.81 33.95
CA GLY A 164 -2.18 -6.52 33.96
C GLY A 164 -2.60 -5.40 33.01
N LYS A 165 -1.77 -4.35 32.84
CA LYS A 165 -2.05 -3.25 31.91
C LYS A 165 -2.02 -3.75 30.47
N GLY A 166 -1.11 -4.67 30.13
CA GLY A 166 -1.08 -5.32 28.82
C GLY A 166 -2.38 -6.05 28.49
N MET A 167 -3.02 -6.70 29.46
CA MET A 167 -4.34 -7.32 29.27
C MET A 167 -5.49 -6.31 29.23
N ASP A 168 -5.41 -5.22 29.99
CA ASP A 168 -6.40 -4.13 29.88
C ASP A 168 -6.35 -3.49 28.48
N ASN A 169 -5.15 -3.29 27.94
CA ASN A 169 -4.93 -2.85 26.55
C ASN A 169 -5.48 -3.85 25.52
N TYR A 170 -5.26 -5.16 25.74
CA TYR A 170 -5.82 -6.23 24.92
C TYR A 170 -7.35 -6.16 24.89
N LEU A 171 -7.98 -6.02 26.05
CA LEU A 171 -9.43 -5.86 26.18
C LEU A 171 -9.95 -4.62 25.43
N ALA A 172 -9.28 -3.46 25.60
CA ALA A 172 -9.65 -2.23 24.89
C ALA A 172 -9.59 -2.41 23.37
N ARG A 173 -8.58 -3.14 22.86
CA ARG A 173 -8.44 -3.44 21.43
C ARG A 173 -9.47 -4.44 20.90
N ILE A 174 -10.07 -5.30 21.71
CA ILE A 174 -11.22 -6.12 21.28
C ILE A 174 -12.38 -5.20 20.90
N ALA A 175 -12.77 -4.29 21.80
CA ALA A 175 -13.85 -3.34 21.54
C ALA A 175 -13.48 -2.36 20.40
N GLY A 176 -12.24 -1.88 20.36
CA GLY A 176 -11.74 -1.02 19.28
C GLY A 176 -11.77 -1.69 17.91
N SER A 177 -11.51 -3.00 17.85
CA SER A 177 -11.57 -3.79 16.61
C SER A 177 -13.01 -3.95 16.13
N ALA A 178 -13.96 -4.15 17.05
CA ALA A 178 -15.38 -4.20 16.70
C ALA A 178 -15.85 -2.88 16.06
N ARG A 179 -15.49 -1.73 16.65
CA ARG A 179 -15.75 -0.41 16.06
C ARG A 179 -15.11 -0.26 14.69
N ALA A 180 -13.83 -0.63 14.55
CA ALA A 180 -13.12 -0.53 13.28
C ALA A 180 -13.78 -1.38 12.18
N LEU A 181 -14.27 -2.58 12.53
CA LEU A 181 -14.99 -3.44 11.61
C LEU A 181 -16.30 -2.80 11.13
N ASP A 182 -17.05 -2.13 12.02
CA ASP A 182 -18.26 -1.39 11.64
C ASP A 182 -17.95 -0.23 10.69
N GLN A 183 -16.89 0.54 10.95
CA GLN A 183 -16.44 1.61 10.04
C GLN A 183 -16.08 1.07 8.65
N LEU A 184 -15.42 -0.10 8.60
CA LEU A 184 -15.11 -0.79 7.34
C LEU A 184 -16.38 -1.27 6.62
N VAL A 185 -17.37 -1.80 7.35
CA VAL A 185 -18.69 -2.15 6.80
C VAL A 185 -19.36 -0.93 6.18
N ASP A 186 -19.34 0.22 6.86
CA ASP A 186 -19.95 1.44 6.34
C ASP A 186 -19.22 2.00 5.12
N ARG A 187 -17.90 1.90 5.07
CA ARG A 187 -17.13 2.19 3.85
C ARG A 187 -17.47 1.25 2.71
N SER A 188 -17.59 -0.06 2.99
CA SER A 188 -18.01 -1.04 1.98
C SER A 188 -19.39 -0.73 1.42
N LYS A 189 -20.35 -0.29 2.26
CA LYS A 189 -21.66 0.18 1.81
C LYS A 189 -21.57 1.42 0.93
N THR A 190 -20.70 2.37 1.29
CA THR A 190 -20.47 3.58 0.48
C THR A 190 -19.91 3.24 -0.89
N ASN A 191 -18.95 2.31 -0.98
CA ASN A 191 -18.42 1.84 -2.26
C ASN A 191 -19.49 1.09 -3.08
N ALA A 192 -20.29 0.23 -2.45
CA ALA A 192 -21.38 -0.46 -3.13
C ALA A 192 -22.41 0.49 -3.75
N LYS A 193 -22.71 1.64 -3.09
CA LYS A 193 -23.62 2.66 -3.65
C LYS A 193 -23.11 3.29 -4.96
N THR A 194 -21.80 3.23 -5.23
CA THR A 194 -21.23 3.73 -6.48
C THR A 194 -21.16 2.66 -7.56
N GLY A 195 -21.66 1.44 -7.31
CA GLY A 195 -21.61 0.30 -8.22
C GLY A 195 -20.34 -0.53 -8.13
N VAL A 196 -19.56 -0.37 -7.06
CA VAL A 196 -18.31 -1.11 -6.84
C VAL A 196 -18.56 -2.27 -5.89
N HIS A 197 -18.59 -3.47 -6.47
CA HIS A 197 -18.79 -4.72 -5.76
C HIS A 197 -17.60 -5.66 -5.98
N PRO A 198 -17.11 -6.36 -4.94
CA PRO A 198 -16.15 -7.44 -5.10
C PRO A 198 -16.66 -8.56 -6.04
N PRO A 199 -15.78 -9.40 -6.60
CA PRO A 199 -16.22 -10.58 -7.35
C PRO A 199 -16.92 -11.58 -6.43
N TYR A 200 -17.85 -12.38 -6.96
CA TYR A 200 -18.72 -13.26 -6.17
C TYR A 200 -17.96 -14.21 -5.21
N PHE A 201 -16.79 -14.71 -5.62
CA PHE A 201 -15.99 -15.62 -4.79
C PHE A 201 -15.41 -14.94 -3.54
N ALA A 202 -15.14 -13.63 -3.60
CA ALA A 202 -14.61 -12.86 -2.48
C ALA A 202 -15.62 -12.81 -1.32
N PHE A 203 -16.91 -12.57 -1.63
CA PHE A 203 -18.00 -12.61 -0.64
C PHE A 203 -18.06 -13.94 0.11
N LYS A 204 -18.00 -15.06 -0.64
CA LYS A 204 -18.05 -16.41 -0.06
C LYS A 204 -16.90 -16.61 0.93
N GLN A 205 -15.70 -16.16 0.58
CA GLN A 205 -14.53 -16.30 1.44
C GLN A 205 -14.64 -15.42 2.68
N VAL A 206 -14.97 -14.13 2.53
CA VAL A 206 -15.12 -13.20 3.67
C VAL A 206 -16.18 -13.68 4.64
N ILE A 207 -17.33 -14.16 4.15
CA ILE A 207 -18.40 -14.74 4.98
C ILE A 207 -17.88 -15.96 5.75
N ALA A 208 -17.25 -16.90 5.06
CA ALA A 208 -16.78 -18.14 5.68
C ALA A 208 -15.69 -17.88 6.73
N GLU A 209 -14.76 -16.97 6.47
CA GLU A 209 -13.73 -16.57 7.43
C GLU A 209 -14.32 -15.86 8.64
N SER A 210 -15.21 -14.89 8.42
CA SER A 210 -15.90 -14.16 9.48
C SER A 210 -16.68 -15.10 10.40
N GLN A 211 -17.38 -16.09 9.83
CA GLN A 211 -18.10 -17.12 10.60
C GLN A 211 -17.15 -17.95 11.46
N LYS A 212 -16.01 -18.38 10.91
CA LYS A 212 -15.00 -19.14 11.66
C LYS A 212 -14.42 -18.34 12.83
N ILE A 213 -14.22 -17.03 12.66
CA ILE A 213 -13.70 -16.14 13.71
C ILE A 213 -14.63 -16.11 14.93
N ILE A 214 -15.94 -16.20 14.71
CA ILE A 214 -16.96 -16.19 15.78
C ILE A 214 -17.52 -17.59 16.11
N THR A 215 -16.82 -18.65 15.73
CA THR A 215 -17.16 -20.04 16.11
C THR A 215 -16.31 -20.47 17.31
N GLY A 216 -16.90 -21.23 18.24
CA GLY A 216 -16.25 -21.63 19.49
C GLY A 216 -16.61 -20.73 20.67
N ALA A 217 -16.28 -21.18 21.89
CA ALA A 217 -16.49 -20.40 23.09
C ALA A 217 -15.73 -19.05 23.02
N PRO A 218 -16.31 -17.95 23.53
CA PRO A 218 -17.57 -17.88 24.28
C PRO A 218 -18.81 -17.75 23.38
N PHE A 219 -18.69 -17.77 22.06
CA PHE A 219 -19.74 -17.40 21.12
C PHE A 219 -20.84 -18.45 20.94
N ASP A 220 -20.48 -19.74 21.05
CA ASP A 220 -21.37 -20.87 20.89
C ASP A 220 -21.01 -22.04 21.84
N ASN A 221 -21.73 -23.16 21.70
CA ASN A 221 -21.57 -24.38 22.49
C ASN A 221 -20.87 -25.51 21.71
N SER A 222 -19.99 -25.19 20.75
CA SER A 222 -19.29 -26.17 19.89
C SER A 222 -18.24 -27.02 20.62
N GLY A 223 -18.08 -26.86 21.94
CA GLY A 223 -17.23 -27.70 22.79
C GLY A 223 -15.73 -27.38 22.72
N HIS A 224 -15.34 -26.33 22.00
CA HIS A 224 -13.95 -25.84 21.95
C HIS A 224 -13.91 -24.31 22.04
N ASP A 225 -12.78 -23.75 22.44
CA ASP A 225 -12.59 -22.30 22.46
C ASP A 225 -12.38 -21.74 21.06
N SER A 226 -12.93 -20.56 20.78
CA SER A 226 -12.49 -19.73 19.67
C SER A 226 -11.02 -19.34 19.85
N ALA A 227 -10.32 -19.04 18.76
CA ALA A 227 -8.89 -18.72 18.79
C ALA A 227 -8.58 -17.51 19.71
N ILE A 228 -9.39 -16.47 19.63
CA ILE A 228 -9.23 -15.26 20.44
C ILE A 228 -9.49 -15.54 21.93
N TRP A 229 -10.49 -16.35 22.25
CA TRP A 229 -10.78 -16.71 23.64
C TRP A 229 -9.71 -17.60 24.26
N LYS A 230 -9.19 -18.56 23.49
CA LYS A 230 -8.08 -19.40 23.90
C LYS A 230 -6.83 -18.58 24.21
N ASP A 231 -6.50 -17.63 23.33
CA ASP A 231 -5.36 -16.74 23.50
C ASP A 231 -5.49 -15.87 24.76
N ALA A 232 -6.64 -15.21 24.96
CA ALA A 232 -6.90 -14.40 26.13
C ALA A 232 -6.75 -15.20 27.44
N LYS A 233 -7.38 -16.39 27.52
CA LYS A 233 -7.26 -17.28 28.68
C LYS A 233 -5.80 -17.70 28.93
N SER A 234 -5.07 -18.04 27.87
CA SER A 234 -3.66 -18.44 27.98
C SER A 234 -2.79 -17.30 28.50
N LYS A 235 -2.99 -16.07 28.02
CA LYS A 235 -2.27 -14.88 28.47
C LYS A 235 -2.57 -14.56 29.94
N ILE A 236 -3.84 -14.59 30.35
CA ILE A 236 -4.24 -14.41 31.76
C ILE A 236 -3.63 -15.48 32.66
N ALA A 237 -3.73 -16.76 32.28
CA ALA A 237 -3.17 -17.86 33.06
C ALA A 237 -1.64 -17.74 33.22
N LYS A 238 -0.95 -17.30 32.16
CA LYS A 238 0.49 -17.01 32.24
C LYS A 238 0.80 -15.88 33.21
N LEU A 239 0.10 -14.75 33.14
CA LEU A 239 0.32 -13.62 34.07
C LEU A 239 0.07 -14.01 35.53
N LEU A 240 -0.97 -14.81 35.78
CA LEU A 240 -1.28 -15.32 37.12
C LEU A 240 -0.18 -16.25 37.63
N LYS A 241 0.27 -17.21 36.79
CA LYS A 241 1.39 -18.11 37.11
C LYS A 241 2.67 -17.34 37.44
N ASP A 242 2.95 -16.29 36.66
CA ASP A 242 4.13 -15.45 36.81
C ASP A 242 3.97 -14.39 37.92
N LYS A 243 2.86 -14.42 38.67
CA LYS A 243 2.51 -13.48 39.76
C LYS A 243 2.53 -12.00 39.32
N LYS A 244 2.20 -11.74 38.06
CA LYS A 244 2.04 -10.39 37.49
C LYS A 244 0.65 -9.82 37.73
N ILE A 245 -0.31 -10.67 38.04
CA ILE A 245 -1.66 -10.34 38.51
C ILE A 245 -2.07 -11.32 39.61
N ASP A 246 -3.08 -10.96 40.40
CA ASP A 246 -3.70 -11.85 41.37
C ASP A 246 -4.96 -12.55 40.79
N GLN A 247 -5.55 -13.46 41.58
CA GLN A 247 -6.73 -14.20 41.15
C GLN A 247 -7.93 -13.28 40.88
N ALA A 248 -8.12 -12.24 41.70
CA ALA A 248 -9.24 -11.31 41.54
C ALA A 248 -9.16 -10.55 40.21
N LYS A 249 -7.98 -10.06 39.83
CA LYS A 249 -7.76 -9.41 38.53
C LYS A 249 -7.87 -10.41 37.38
N ALA A 250 -7.41 -11.66 37.55
CA ALA A 250 -7.56 -12.71 36.54
C ALA A 250 -9.05 -13.04 36.26
N ASP A 251 -9.86 -13.14 37.31
CA ASP A 251 -11.31 -13.40 37.20
C ASP A 251 -12.03 -12.22 36.55
N GLN A 252 -11.68 -10.99 36.95
CA GLN A 252 -12.21 -9.76 36.36
C GLN A 252 -11.89 -9.68 34.85
N LEU A 253 -10.62 -9.84 34.47
CA LEU A 253 -10.19 -9.81 33.06
C LEU A 253 -10.88 -10.91 32.23
N THR A 254 -11.04 -12.10 32.79
CA THR A 254 -11.73 -13.21 32.12
C THR A 254 -13.19 -12.87 31.87
N SER A 255 -13.88 -12.28 32.85
CA SER A 255 -15.26 -11.83 32.73
C SER A 255 -15.40 -10.71 31.70
N ASP A 256 -14.59 -9.66 31.81
CA ASP A 256 -14.68 -8.48 30.94
C ASP A 256 -14.38 -8.80 29.48
N ILE A 257 -13.36 -9.64 29.22
CA ILE A 257 -13.05 -10.10 27.87
C ILE A 257 -14.20 -10.94 27.31
N ARG A 258 -14.77 -11.85 28.11
CA ARG A 258 -15.92 -12.63 27.68
C ARG A 258 -17.09 -11.73 27.29
N THR A 259 -17.39 -10.73 28.11
CA THR A 259 -18.43 -9.73 27.83
C THR A 259 -18.13 -8.97 26.54
N SER A 260 -16.93 -8.40 26.37
CA SER A 260 -16.60 -7.64 25.16
C SER A 260 -16.61 -8.52 23.89
N LEU A 261 -16.21 -9.79 24.00
CA LEU A 261 -16.34 -10.75 22.90
C LEU A 261 -17.81 -10.97 22.51
N LEU A 262 -18.71 -11.10 23.48
CA LEU A 262 -20.13 -11.35 23.25
C LEU A 262 -20.91 -10.10 22.81
N GLU A 263 -20.60 -8.93 23.37
CA GLU A 263 -21.37 -7.70 23.19
C GLU A 263 -20.80 -6.77 22.12
N ASN A 264 -19.49 -6.85 21.82
CA ASN A 264 -18.86 -6.02 20.80
C ASN A 264 -18.36 -6.84 19.61
N TRP A 265 -17.49 -7.82 19.86
CA TRP A 265 -16.79 -8.55 18.79
C TRP A 265 -17.74 -9.37 17.92
N LYS A 266 -18.52 -10.29 18.52
CA LYS A 266 -19.45 -11.15 17.78
C LYS A 266 -20.48 -10.34 16.99
N PRO A 267 -21.18 -9.34 17.56
CA PRO A 267 -22.13 -8.53 16.81
C PRO A 267 -21.52 -7.78 15.62
N ALA A 268 -20.26 -7.32 15.72
CA ALA A 268 -19.59 -6.65 14.59
C ALA A 268 -19.35 -7.62 13.41
N TYR A 269 -18.88 -8.84 13.68
CA TYR A 269 -18.76 -9.86 12.62
C TYR A 269 -20.11 -10.32 12.08
N GLU A 270 -21.14 -10.41 12.92
CA GLU A 270 -22.50 -10.71 12.45
C GLU A 270 -23.03 -9.64 11.50
N ARG A 271 -22.77 -8.35 11.78
CA ARG A 271 -23.09 -7.25 10.87
C ARG A 271 -22.29 -7.32 9.57
N LEU A 272 -21.00 -7.65 9.63
CA LEU A 272 -20.19 -7.89 8.42
C LEU A 272 -20.78 -9.03 7.59
N ILE A 273 -21.07 -10.18 8.20
CA ILE A 273 -21.64 -11.34 7.53
C ILE A 273 -22.99 -11.00 6.89
N ALA A 274 -23.85 -10.29 7.61
CA ALA A 274 -25.15 -9.85 7.11
C ALA A 274 -25.01 -8.92 5.90
N TRP A 275 -24.12 -7.93 5.99
CA TRP A 275 -23.83 -7.02 4.89
C TRP A 275 -23.27 -7.75 3.67
N GLN A 276 -22.28 -8.63 3.85
CA GLN A 276 -21.69 -9.38 2.74
C GLN A 276 -22.72 -10.28 2.05
N LYS A 277 -23.63 -10.92 2.80
CA LYS A 277 -24.75 -11.68 2.22
C LYS A 277 -25.73 -10.79 1.46
N GLN A 278 -26.00 -9.60 1.97
CA GLN A 278 -26.90 -8.65 1.34
C GLN A 278 -26.32 -8.14 0.02
N ASP A 279 -25.03 -7.77 -0.02
CA ASP A 279 -24.41 -7.19 -1.20
C ASP A 279 -23.98 -8.23 -2.24
N GLN A 280 -23.76 -9.49 -1.82
CA GLN A 280 -23.42 -10.60 -2.71
C GLN A 280 -24.39 -10.76 -3.89
N VAL A 281 -25.67 -10.39 -3.74
CA VAL A 281 -26.66 -10.47 -4.82
C VAL A 281 -26.37 -9.54 -5.99
N ASN A 282 -25.56 -8.50 -5.78
CA ASN A 282 -25.14 -7.53 -6.79
C ASN A 282 -23.84 -7.96 -7.51
N ALA A 283 -23.20 -9.03 -7.05
CA ALA A 283 -21.92 -9.48 -7.60
C ALA A 283 -22.11 -10.36 -8.84
N THR A 284 -21.25 -10.18 -9.84
CA THR A 284 -21.22 -11.04 -11.02
C THR A 284 -20.59 -12.40 -10.69
N PRO A 285 -21.19 -13.53 -11.13
CA PRO A 285 -20.56 -14.86 -10.97
C PRO A 285 -19.23 -14.97 -11.73
N GLU A 286 -19.15 -14.33 -12.91
CA GLU A 286 -17.91 -14.19 -13.67
C GLU A 286 -17.10 -13.03 -13.11
N ALA A 287 -15.84 -13.30 -12.76
CA ALA A 287 -14.95 -12.29 -12.24
C ALA A 287 -14.32 -11.50 -13.38
N HIS A 288 -14.42 -10.19 -13.31
CA HIS A 288 -13.76 -9.27 -14.23
C HIS A 288 -12.69 -8.46 -13.49
N GLY A 289 -11.70 -7.95 -14.24
CA GLY A 289 -10.73 -7.02 -13.70
C GLY A 289 -11.38 -5.69 -13.32
N VAL A 290 -10.70 -4.88 -12.50
CA VAL A 290 -11.21 -3.58 -12.03
C VAL A 290 -11.59 -2.60 -13.15
N GLY A 291 -11.16 -2.87 -14.39
CA GLY A 291 -11.58 -2.14 -15.58
C GLY A 291 -13.09 -2.20 -15.86
N SER A 292 -13.80 -3.21 -15.34
CA SER A 292 -15.27 -3.30 -15.46
C SER A 292 -16.03 -2.46 -14.43
N LEU A 293 -15.33 -1.90 -13.43
CA LEU A 293 -15.95 -1.06 -12.41
C LEU A 293 -16.30 0.33 -12.99
N PRO A 294 -17.18 1.10 -12.34
CA PRO A 294 -17.41 2.50 -12.66
C PRO A 294 -16.09 3.29 -12.68
N ASN A 295 -15.80 3.96 -13.81
CA ASN A 295 -14.52 4.63 -14.07
C ASN A 295 -13.28 3.71 -14.00
N GLY A 296 -13.45 2.41 -14.28
CA GLY A 296 -12.48 1.35 -14.05
C GLY A 296 -11.17 1.47 -14.84
N LEU A 297 -11.20 1.98 -16.07
CA LEU A 297 -9.97 2.21 -16.85
C LEU A 297 -9.09 3.29 -16.22
N ALA A 298 -9.69 4.41 -15.81
CA ALA A 298 -8.95 5.48 -15.15
C ALA A 298 -8.41 5.02 -13.79
N TYR A 299 -9.21 4.25 -13.04
CA TYR A 299 -8.76 3.61 -11.81
C TYR A 299 -7.60 2.64 -12.04
N TYR A 300 -7.68 1.78 -13.06
CA TYR A 300 -6.61 0.85 -13.40
C TYR A 300 -5.30 1.57 -13.73
N ASN A 301 -5.38 2.64 -14.54
CA ASN A 301 -4.21 3.45 -14.89
C ASN A 301 -3.61 4.16 -13.67
N GLU A 302 -4.44 4.65 -12.75
CA GLU A 302 -3.97 5.23 -11.49
C GLU A 302 -3.27 4.19 -10.60
N ARG A 303 -3.87 3.00 -10.46
CA ARG A 303 -3.28 1.88 -9.72
C ARG A 303 -2.00 1.36 -10.35
N LEU A 304 -1.91 1.40 -11.68
CA LEU A 304 -0.73 1.00 -12.43
C LEU A 304 0.42 1.97 -12.16
N ALA A 305 0.19 3.27 -12.28
CA ALA A 305 1.18 4.31 -12.01
C ALA A 305 1.71 4.23 -10.56
N ASN A 306 0.81 4.00 -9.59
CA ASN A 306 1.21 3.85 -8.18
C ASN A 306 2.03 2.60 -7.89
N GLN A 307 1.83 1.50 -8.62
CA GLN A 307 2.51 0.23 -8.35
C GLN A 307 3.83 0.06 -9.11
N THR A 308 3.97 0.76 -10.24
CA THR A 308 5.09 0.54 -11.17
C THR A 308 6.00 1.75 -11.33
N THR A 309 5.56 2.92 -10.85
CA THR A 309 6.21 4.23 -11.02
C THR A 309 6.55 4.59 -12.47
N THR A 310 6.02 3.85 -13.45
CA THR A 310 6.22 4.10 -14.88
C THR A 310 5.12 4.99 -15.45
N THR A 311 5.41 5.61 -16.60
CA THR A 311 4.45 6.36 -17.41
C THR A 311 3.86 5.53 -18.55
N LEU A 312 4.22 4.24 -18.65
CA LEU A 312 3.66 3.34 -19.66
C LEU A 312 2.18 3.09 -19.41
N THR A 313 1.43 2.97 -20.49
CA THR A 313 0.02 2.60 -20.49
C THR A 313 -0.17 1.11 -20.24
N ALA A 314 -1.38 0.73 -19.83
CA ALA A 314 -1.78 -0.68 -19.68
C ALA A 314 -1.53 -1.51 -20.96
N ASP A 315 -1.84 -0.93 -22.12
CA ASP A 315 -1.66 -1.59 -23.42
C ASP A 315 -0.18 -1.79 -23.75
N GLU A 316 0.67 -0.78 -23.53
CA GLU A 316 2.12 -0.92 -23.73
C GLU A 316 2.70 -2.01 -22.84
N ILE A 317 2.31 -2.05 -21.57
CA ILE A 317 2.75 -3.09 -20.63
C ILE A 317 2.25 -4.46 -21.07
N HIS A 318 1.01 -4.56 -21.55
CA HIS A 318 0.47 -5.82 -22.07
C HIS A 318 1.27 -6.32 -23.28
N GLN A 319 1.60 -5.45 -24.23
CA GLN A 319 2.40 -5.81 -25.40
C GLN A 319 3.84 -6.21 -25.04
N ILE A 320 4.47 -5.50 -24.09
CA ILE A 320 5.77 -5.90 -23.54
C ILE A 320 5.66 -7.30 -22.91
N GLY A 321 4.62 -7.55 -22.11
CA GLY A 321 4.39 -8.84 -21.49
C GLY A 321 4.23 -9.98 -22.50
N LEU A 322 3.45 -9.78 -23.57
CA LEU A 322 3.31 -10.76 -24.65
C LEU A 322 4.65 -11.05 -25.34
N SER A 323 5.44 -10.00 -25.60
CA SER A 323 6.76 -10.11 -26.23
C SER A 323 7.73 -10.90 -25.33
N GLU A 324 7.74 -10.60 -24.03
CA GLU A 324 8.59 -11.30 -23.06
C GLU A 324 8.17 -12.76 -22.85
N VAL A 325 6.87 -13.06 -22.83
CA VAL A 325 6.38 -14.46 -22.79
C VAL A 325 6.85 -15.24 -24.00
N ALA A 326 6.78 -14.65 -25.20
CA ALA A 326 7.26 -15.29 -26.42
C ALA A 326 8.78 -15.52 -26.38
N ARG A 327 9.55 -14.51 -25.99
CA ARG A 327 11.02 -14.59 -25.85
C ARG A 327 11.43 -15.68 -24.86
N LEU A 328 10.89 -15.67 -23.64
CA LEU A 328 11.22 -16.64 -22.59
C LEU A 328 10.81 -18.06 -22.96
N ARG A 329 9.67 -18.26 -23.64
CA ARG A 329 9.29 -19.57 -24.17
C ARG A 329 10.28 -20.08 -25.21
N GLY A 330 10.78 -19.21 -26.09
CA GLY A 330 11.82 -19.56 -27.05
C GLY A 330 13.11 -20.01 -26.37
N GLU A 331 13.55 -19.29 -25.33
CA GLU A 331 14.72 -19.67 -24.54
C GLU A 331 14.53 -21.00 -23.80
N MET A 332 13.36 -21.25 -23.23
CA MET A 332 13.04 -22.53 -22.59
C MET A 332 13.08 -23.69 -23.57
N ILE A 333 12.59 -23.50 -24.81
CA ILE A 333 12.67 -24.51 -25.88
C ILE A 333 14.13 -24.78 -26.23
N ALA A 334 14.94 -23.74 -26.42
CA ALA A 334 16.36 -23.90 -26.72
C ALA A 334 17.11 -24.67 -25.61
N VAL A 335 16.79 -24.43 -24.34
CA VAL A 335 17.34 -25.19 -23.21
C VAL A 335 16.88 -26.64 -23.22
N LYS A 336 15.58 -26.90 -23.45
CA LYS A 336 15.02 -28.26 -23.58
C LYS A 336 15.72 -29.04 -24.70
N ASP A 337 15.89 -28.42 -25.87
CA ASP A 337 16.51 -29.04 -27.04
C ASP A 337 18.00 -29.28 -26.79
N LYS A 338 18.71 -28.35 -26.15
CA LYS A 338 20.10 -28.53 -25.73
C LYS A 338 20.28 -29.67 -24.71
N PHE A 339 19.31 -29.85 -23.81
CA PHE A 339 19.28 -30.98 -22.88
C PHE A 339 19.00 -32.31 -23.60
N GLY A 340 18.50 -32.26 -24.84
CA GLY A 340 18.12 -33.44 -25.61
C GLY A 340 16.80 -34.07 -25.15
N PHE A 341 15.90 -33.27 -24.55
CA PHE A 341 14.58 -33.77 -24.17
C PHE A 341 13.62 -33.69 -25.36
N GLU A 342 13.16 -34.85 -25.80
CA GLU A 342 12.14 -35.01 -26.82
C GLU A 342 10.74 -34.83 -26.20
N GLY A 343 9.95 -33.91 -26.74
CA GLY A 343 8.62 -33.58 -26.23
C GLY A 343 8.36 -32.08 -26.06
N SER A 344 7.19 -31.75 -25.52
CA SER A 344 6.72 -30.38 -25.28
C SER A 344 7.33 -29.76 -24.03
N LEU A 345 7.24 -28.43 -23.90
CA LEU A 345 7.67 -27.73 -22.68
C LEU A 345 6.94 -28.21 -21.40
N PRO A 346 5.61 -28.42 -21.38
CA PRO A 346 4.93 -28.99 -20.21
C PRO A 346 5.45 -30.37 -19.81
N GLU A 347 5.75 -31.24 -20.78
CA GLU A 347 6.33 -32.56 -20.53
C GLU A 347 7.75 -32.43 -19.97
N PHE A 348 8.55 -31.50 -20.50
CA PHE A 348 9.87 -31.21 -19.95
C PHE A 348 9.79 -30.68 -18.51
N PHE A 349 8.85 -29.79 -18.19
CA PHE A 349 8.64 -29.31 -16.82
C PHE A 349 8.15 -30.42 -15.87
N LYS A 350 7.34 -31.36 -16.37
CA LYS A 350 6.93 -32.53 -15.61
C LYS A 350 8.14 -33.43 -15.33
N PHE A 351 8.94 -33.73 -16.36
CA PHE A 351 10.18 -34.49 -16.25
C PHE A 351 11.14 -33.88 -15.23
N LEU A 352 11.41 -32.56 -15.30
CA LEU A 352 12.28 -31.87 -14.33
C LEU A 352 11.75 -31.96 -12.89
N ARG A 353 10.43 -31.97 -12.70
CA ARG A 353 9.81 -32.03 -11.37
C ARG A 353 9.85 -33.44 -10.78
N GLU A 354 9.59 -34.45 -11.60
CA GLU A 354 9.41 -35.84 -11.17
C GLU A 354 10.73 -36.62 -11.15
N THR A 355 11.68 -36.25 -12.01
CA THR A 355 12.97 -36.93 -12.08
C THR A 355 13.86 -36.47 -10.94
N LYS A 356 14.18 -37.39 -10.03
CA LYS A 356 15.03 -37.14 -8.85
C LYS A 356 16.45 -37.69 -8.97
N ASP A 357 16.67 -38.59 -9.93
CA ASP A 357 17.87 -39.40 -10.00
C ASP A 357 18.66 -39.19 -11.31
N ASP A 358 18.30 -38.19 -12.12
CA ASP A 358 19.07 -37.83 -13.33
C ASP A 358 20.18 -36.85 -12.97
N GLU A 359 21.41 -37.37 -12.89
CA GLU A 359 22.60 -36.60 -12.54
C GLU A 359 22.82 -35.38 -13.43
N ARG A 360 22.33 -35.39 -14.68
CA ARG A 360 22.43 -34.24 -15.61
C ARG A 360 21.67 -33.01 -15.12
N LEU A 361 20.68 -33.19 -14.22
CA LEU A 361 19.89 -32.12 -13.63
C LEU A 361 20.57 -31.45 -12.44
N TYR A 362 21.56 -32.12 -11.85
CA TYR A 362 22.25 -31.69 -10.63
C TYR A 362 23.74 -31.43 -10.83
N SER A 363 24.30 -31.85 -11.98
CA SER A 363 25.69 -31.63 -12.34
C SER A 363 25.93 -30.19 -12.83
N VAL A 364 25.93 -29.24 -11.90
CA VAL A 364 26.66 -27.97 -12.04
C VAL A 364 27.40 -27.75 -10.73
N PHE A 365 28.74 -27.60 -10.85
CA PHE A 365 29.75 -27.38 -9.79
C PHE A 365 30.32 -28.63 -9.11
N TRP A 366 31.43 -29.14 -9.67
CA TRP A 366 32.73 -29.16 -8.99
C TRP A 366 33.82 -28.77 -10.00
#